data_AF-A0A9D4UDH6-F1
#
_entry.id   AF-A0A9D4UDH6-F1
#
_cell.length_a   1.000
_cell.length_b   1.000
_cell.length_c   1.000
_cell.angle_alpha   90.00
_cell.angle_beta   90.00
_cell.angle_gamma   90.00
#
_symmetry.space_group_name_H-M   'P 1'
#
loop_
_entity.id
_entity.type
_entity.pdbx_description
1 polymer ?
#
loop_
_entity_poly.entity_id
_entity_poly.type
_entity_poly.pdbx_seq_one_letter_code
_entity_poly.pdbx_strand_id
1 'polypeptide(L)'
;MAAPALFTLLLAIFAAVSNSFVDATVLTMVNGGGITLCIKYWVPNDKIGGGCRELAPSQVWNIEATSNWQASSMWAFRGDCHIHEPCNTGPPSGVTQFEFTIGGYGGFDYYDISTLVGFNMGISVQPTNTNCPSQNCVTLDHCEGALPENPNSTQTCPYGTTNYTITFYSF
;
A
#
# COMPACT_ATOMS: atom_id res chain seq x y z
N MET A 1 46.27 -58.71 5.00
CA MET A 1 44.88 -59.13 5.30
C MET A 1 44.21 -57.98 6.04
N ALA A 2 43.16 -57.41 5.46
CA ALA A 2 42.58 -56.13 5.83
C ALA A 2 41.53 -56.25 6.96
N ALA A 3 41.44 -55.21 7.80
CA ALA A 3 40.40 -55.02 8.82
C ALA A 3 39.12 -54.41 8.20
N PRO A 4 37.91 -54.75 8.67
CA PRO A 4 36.69 -54.08 8.22
C PRO A 4 36.42 -52.82 9.04
N ALA A 5 36.05 -51.75 8.34
CA ALA A 5 35.71 -50.45 8.91
C ALA A 5 34.32 -50.47 9.57
N LEU A 6 34.21 -49.88 10.76
CA LEU A 6 32.94 -49.54 11.40
C LEU A 6 32.21 -48.46 10.58
N PHE A 7 30.95 -48.73 10.25
CA PHE A 7 30.06 -47.78 9.58
C PHE A 7 29.20 -47.09 10.64
N THR A 8 29.54 -45.87 11.02
CA THR A 8 28.75 -45.05 11.95
C THR A 8 27.71 -44.26 11.15
N LEU A 9 26.44 -44.58 11.32
CA LEU A 9 25.32 -43.88 10.69
C LEU A 9 25.04 -42.57 11.45
N LEU A 10 25.36 -41.43 10.84
CA LEU A 10 25.05 -40.10 11.36
C LEU A 10 23.63 -39.72 10.92
N LEU A 11 22.67 -39.71 11.85
CA LEU A 11 21.31 -39.24 11.60
C LEU A 11 21.29 -37.70 11.75
N ALA A 12 21.28 -36.97 10.63
CA ALA A 12 21.12 -35.52 10.64
C ALA A 12 19.63 -35.17 10.84
N ILE A 13 19.28 -34.65 12.02
CA ILE A 13 17.97 -34.07 12.31
C ILE A 13 17.96 -32.66 11.69
N PHE A 14 17.28 -32.49 10.56
CA PHE A 14 16.97 -31.17 10.03
C PHE A 14 15.80 -30.59 10.85
N ALA A 15 16.09 -29.67 11.77
CA ALA A 15 15.06 -28.81 12.32
C ALA A 15 14.58 -27.86 11.20
N ALA A 16 13.35 -28.06 10.73
CA ALA A 16 12.70 -27.09 9.87
C ALA A 16 12.50 -25.80 10.67
N VAL A 17 13.26 -24.76 10.34
CA VAL A 17 12.99 -23.40 10.82
C VAL A 17 11.73 -22.94 10.09
N SER A 18 10.58 -22.96 10.77
CA SER A 18 9.37 -22.33 10.26
C SER A 18 9.59 -20.83 10.26
N ASN A 19 10.05 -20.29 9.13
CA ASN A 19 9.90 -18.86 8.87
C ASN A 19 8.41 -18.58 8.85
N SER A 20 7.89 -17.98 9.92
CA SER A 20 6.60 -17.32 9.91
C SER A 20 6.71 -16.17 8.91
N PHE A 21 6.34 -16.41 7.65
CA PHE A 21 6.08 -15.33 6.71
C PHE A 21 4.96 -14.50 7.31
N VAL A 22 5.30 -13.30 7.77
CA VAL A 22 4.28 -12.27 7.97
C VAL A 22 3.72 -12.01 6.58
N ASP A 23 2.45 -12.30 6.38
CA ASP A 23 1.76 -12.11 5.11
C ASP A 23 1.66 -10.62 4.83
N ALA A 24 2.65 -10.08 4.12
CA ALA A 24 2.72 -8.66 3.82
C ALA A 24 1.86 -8.35 2.60
N THR A 25 0.98 -7.36 2.76
CA THR A 25 0.22 -6.78 1.65
C THR A 25 1.15 -5.89 0.83
N VAL A 26 1.33 -6.21 -0.45
CA VAL A 26 2.10 -5.38 -1.37
C VAL A 26 1.21 -4.25 -1.90
N LEU A 27 1.67 -3.02 -1.69
CA LEU A 27 1.07 -1.82 -2.23
C LEU A 27 1.98 -1.31 -3.36
N THR A 28 1.49 -1.42 -4.60
CA THR A 28 2.19 -0.98 -5.81
C THR A 28 1.69 0.40 -6.20
N MET A 29 2.49 1.42 -5.87
CA MET A 29 2.23 2.81 -6.26
C MET A 29 2.75 3.06 -7.67
N VAL A 30 1.91 3.61 -8.55
CA VAL A 30 2.22 3.80 -9.97
C VAL A 30 2.02 5.27 -10.33
N ASN A 31 3.00 5.85 -11.03
CA ASN A 31 2.79 7.11 -11.73
C ASN A 31 2.14 6.83 -13.10
N GLY A 32 0.83 7.03 -13.20
CA GLY A 32 0.06 6.90 -14.45
C GLY A 32 0.03 8.18 -15.29
N GLY A 33 0.65 9.27 -14.83
CA GLY A 33 0.68 10.57 -15.51
C GLY A 33 1.85 10.76 -16.47
N GLY A 34 1.88 11.93 -17.12
CA GLY A 34 2.91 12.33 -18.08
C GLY A 34 4.09 13.13 -17.51
N ILE A 35 4.09 13.39 -16.20
CA ILE A 35 5.14 14.15 -15.49
C ILE A 35 5.62 13.38 -14.26
N THR A 36 6.80 13.72 -13.75
CA THR A 36 7.28 13.19 -12.47
C THR A 36 6.34 13.55 -11.34
N LEU A 37 6.06 12.59 -10.47
CA LEU A 37 5.27 12.76 -9.26
C LEU A 37 6.11 12.44 -8.02
N CYS A 38 5.94 13.20 -6.96
CA CYS A 38 6.33 12.78 -5.62
C CYS A 38 5.15 12.01 -5.03
N ILE A 39 5.28 10.70 -4.87
CA ILE A 39 4.28 9.86 -4.21
C ILE A 39 4.69 9.65 -2.75
N LYS A 40 3.72 9.73 -1.84
CA LYS A 40 3.93 9.69 -0.39
C LYS A 40 2.98 8.71 0.26
N TYR A 41 3.42 8.13 1.37
CA TYR A 41 2.55 7.41 2.30
C TYR A 41 2.87 7.81 3.74
N TRP A 42 1.90 7.67 4.62
CA TRP A 42 2.07 7.83 6.06
C TRP A 42 1.19 6.88 6.85
N VAL A 43 1.77 6.34 7.90
CA VAL A 43 1.11 5.48 8.88
C VAL A 43 1.11 6.23 10.22
N PRO A 44 -0.05 6.49 10.86
CA PRO A 44 -0.17 7.10 12.20
C PRO A 44 0.27 6.14 13.31
N ASN A 45 1.45 5.54 13.15
CA ASN A 45 2.11 4.69 14.11
C ASN A 45 3.55 5.21 14.25
N ASP A 46 3.92 5.58 15.47
CA ASP A 46 5.21 6.19 15.80
C ASP A 46 6.42 5.31 15.46
N LYS A 47 6.20 4.02 15.23
CA LYS A 47 7.24 3.05 14.84
C LYS A 47 7.37 2.82 13.34
N ILE A 48 6.38 3.23 12.53
CA ILE A 48 6.37 3.02 11.08
C ILE A 48 6.64 4.34 10.34
N GLY A 49 5.92 5.41 10.70
CA GLY A 49 6.07 6.72 10.09
C GLY A 49 5.60 6.74 8.62
N GLY A 50 6.34 7.45 7.77
CA GLY A 50 6.00 7.63 6.37
C GLY A 50 7.22 7.60 5.46
N GLY A 51 6.97 7.58 4.15
CA GLY A 51 7.98 7.61 3.12
C GLY A 51 7.49 8.35 1.89
N CYS A 52 8.43 8.74 1.05
CA CYS A 52 8.13 9.37 -0.23
C CYS A 52 9.12 8.92 -1.30
N ARG A 53 8.71 8.99 -2.56
CA ARG A 53 9.57 8.72 -3.70
C ARG A 53 9.11 9.50 -4.92
N GLU A 54 10.06 10.09 -5.62
CA GLU A 54 9.83 10.60 -6.96
C GLU A 54 9.74 9.45 -7.96
N LEU A 55 8.64 9.40 -8.70
CA LEU A 55 8.43 8.48 -9.80
C LEU A 55 8.28 9.26 -11.09
N ALA A 56 9.19 9.01 -12.05
CA ALA A 56 9.00 9.43 -13.42
C ALA A 56 7.76 8.73 -14.04
N PRO A 57 7.23 9.21 -15.18
CA PRO A 57 6.10 8.59 -15.86
C PRO A 57 6.26 7.07 -16.00
N SER A 58 5.20 6.32 -15.71
CA SER A 58 5.14 4.85 -15.75
C SER A 58 6.05 4.11 -14.75
N GLN A 59 6.78 4.80 -13.87
CA GLN A 59 7.53 4.13 -12.81
C GLN A 59 6.63 3.64 -11.68
N VAL A 60 7.13 2.62 -10.98
CA VAL A 60 6.44 1.95 -9.88
C VAL A 60 7.27 1.97 -8.61
N TRP A 61 6.59 2.00 -7.47
CA TRP A 61 7.17 1.82 -6.15
C TRP A 61 6.33 0.81 -5.36
N ASN A 62 6.95 -0.33 -5.05
CA ASN A 62 6.35 -1.33 -4.19
C ASN A 62 6.77 -1.08 -2.75
N ILE A 63 5.80 -1.14 -1.84
CA ILE A 63 6.03 -1.21 -0.40
C ILE A 63 5.26 -2.38 0.19
N GLU A 64 5.77 -2.90 1.30
CA GLU A 64 5.18 -4.01 2.03
C GLU A 64 4.49 -3.46 3.29
N ALA A 65 3.16 -3.54 3.31
CA ALA A 65 2.34 -3.19 4.45
C ALA A 65 2.00 -4.44 5.27
N THR A 66 1.96 -4.29 6.58
CA THR A 66 1.58 -5.37 7.51
C THR A 66 0.32 -4.96 8.26
N SER A 67 -0.26 -5.89 9.02
CA SER A 67 -1.44 -5.61 9.86
C SER A 67 -1.25 -4.48 10.89
N ASN A 68 -0.04 -3.94 11.07
CA ASN A 68 0.19 -2.77 11.93
C ASN A 68 -0.04 -1.43 11.20
N TRP A 69 -0.34 -1.44 9.90
CA TRP A 69 -0.66 -0.27 9.10
C TRP A 69 -2.14 0.06 9.25
N GLN A 70 -2.45 0.83 10.29
CA GLN A 70 -3.81 1.24 10.65
C GLN A 70 -4.00 2.71 10.32
N ALA A 71 -5.19 3.10 9.82
CA ALA A 71 -5.53 4.49 9.47
C ALA A 71 -4.46 5.21 8.62
N SER A 72 -3.88 4.48 7.67
CA SER A 72 -2.78 4.95 6.83
C SER A 72 -3.30 5.68 5.59
N SER A 73 -2.49 6.57 5.03
CA SER A 73 -2.86 7.32 3.83
C SER A 73 -1.73 7.33 2.80
N MET A 74 -2.09 7.40 1.51
CA MET A 74 -1.19 7.71 0.39
C MET A 74 -1.72 8.90 -0.41
N TRP A 75 -0.81 9.72 -0.93
CA TRP A 75 -1.13 10.88 -1.77
C TRP A 75 0.06 11.19 -2.68
N ALA A 76 -0.11 12.15 -3.59
CA ALA A 76 0.97 12.57 -4.48
C ALA A 76 0.95 14.07 -4.78
N PHE A 77 2.11 14.58 -5.19
CA PHE A 77 2.31 15.92 -5.75
C PHE A 77 3.02 15.86 -7.09
N ARG A 78 2.94 16.96 -7.85
CA ARG A 78 3.73 17.13 -9.07
C ARG A 78 5.17 17.47 -8.69
N GLY A 79 6.14 16.85 -9.36
CA GLY A 79 7.55 17.18 -9.20
C GLY A 79 8.20 16.58 -7.95
N ASP A 80 9.03 17.38 -7.29
CA ASP A 80 10.03 16.97 -6.30
C ASP A 80 9.42 16.73 -4.89
N CYS A 81 9.94 15.74 -4.17
CA CYS A 81 9.50 15.46 -2.80
C CYS A 81 10.02 16.45 -1.74
N HIS A 82 11.11 17.15 -2.00
CA HIS A 82 11.79 18.06 -1.09
C HIS A 82 11.16 19.45 -0.99
N ILE A 83 10.27 19.81 -1.92
CA ILE A 83 9.56 21.10 -1.91
C ILE A 83 8.22 21.04 -1.15
N HIS A 84 7.82 19.85 -0.70
CA HIS A 84 6.59 19.59 0.05
C HIS A 84 6.90 19.30 1.52
N GLU A 85 5.87 19.01 2.32
CA GLU A 85 6.04 18.60 3.71
C GLU A 85 6.96 17.37 3.84
N PRO A 86 7.61 17.14 4.99
CA PRO A 86 8.46 15.98 5.19
C PRO A 86 7.76 14.65 4.87
N CYS A 87 8.54 13.65 4.49
CA CYS A 87 7.98 12.38 4.02
C CYS A 87 7.40 11.50 5.13
N ASN A 88 7.64 11.86 6.39
CA ASN A 88 7.18 11.16 7.57
C ASN A 88 6.04 11.90 8.32
N THR A 89 5.39 12.86 7.67
CA THR A 89 4.19 13.54 8.20
C THR A 89 2.95 13.12 7.43
N GLY A 90 1.80 13.19 8.09
CA GLY A 90 0.51 12.94 7.45
C GLY A 90 0.19 13.91 6.31
N PRO A 91 -0.89 13.63 5.56
CA PRO A 91 -1.28 14.39 4.39
C PRO A 91 -1.68 15.83 4.76
N PRO A 92 -1.28 16.84 3.98
CA PRO A 92 -1.76 18.21 4.16
C PRO A 92 -3.18 18.36 3.59
N SER A 93 -3.77 19.55 3.76
CA SER A 93 -4.98 19.90 3.01
C SER A 93 -4.68 20.07 1.52
N GLY A 94 -5.74 20.00 0.70
CA GLY A 94 -5.70 20.17 -0.74
C GLY A 94 -5.38 18.89 -1.54
N VAL A 95 -5.19 17.74 -0.89
CA VAL A 95 -4.79 16.49 -1.58
C VAL A 95 -5.89 15.46 -1.65
N THR A 96 -5.93 14.70 -2.74
CA THR A 96 -6.70 13.46 -2.84
C THR A 96 -5.94 12.37 -2.08
N GLN A 97 -6.63 11.59 -1.25
CA GLN A 97 -6.02 10.54 -0.44
C GLN A 97 -6.53 9.16 -0.85
N PHE A 98 -5.64 8.17 -0.83
CA PHE A 98 -6.01 6.76 -0.67
C PHE A 98 -5.83 6.41 0.81
N GLU A 99 -6.94 6.18 1.52
CA GLU A 99 -6.95 5.84 2.94
C GLU A 99 -7.11 4.32 3.07
N PHE A 100 -6.37 3.71 4.00
CA PHE A 100 -6.39 2.26 4.15
C PHE A 100 -6.00 1.78 5.55
N THR A 101 -6.49 0.58 5.86
CA THR A 101 -6.14 -0.19 7.06
C THR A 101 -5.91 -1.63 6.64
N ILE A 102 -4.74 -2.19 6.95
CA ILE A 102 -4.38 -3.57 6.61
C ILE A 102 -4.67 -4.50 7.79
N GLY A 103 -5.30 -5.64 7.53
CA GLY A 103 -5.57 -6.65 8.57
C GLY A 103 -6.37 -6.12 9.76
N GLY A 104 -7.35 -5.25 9.49
CA GLY A 104 -8.24 -4.65 10.47
C GLY A 104 -9.26 -5.63 11.06
N TYR A 105 -10.36 -5.07 11.58
CA TYR A 105 -11.42 -5.87 12.21
C TYR A 105 -11.96 -6.96 11.28
N GLY A 106 -12.26 -8.14 11.84
CA GLY A 106 -12.83 -9.25 11.08
C GLY A 106 -11.88 -9.92 10.07
N GLY A 107 -10.59 -9.57 10.05
CA GLY A 107 -9.63 -10.12 9.10
C GLY A 107 -9.74 -9.50 7.70
N PHE A 108 -10.15 -8.23 7.64
CA PHE A 108 -10.28 -7.48 6.40
C PHE A 108 -9.29 -6.34 6.31
N ASP A 109 -8.83 -6.06 5.11
CA ASP A 109 -8.33 -4.75 4.75
C ASP A 109 -9.53 -3.83 4.49
N TYR A 110 -9.39 -2.57 4.87
CA TYR A 110 -10.36 -1.50 4.61
C TYR A 110 -9.68 -0.44 3.77
N TYR A 111 -10.36 0.10 2.77
CA TYR A 111 -9.80 1.14 1.93
C TYR A 111 -10.84 2.01 1.26
N ASP A 112 -10.48 3.26 1.03
CA ASP A 112 -11.23 4.20 0.21
C ASP A 112 -10.33 5.25 -0.42
N ILE A 113 -10.87 5.91 -1.43
CA ILE A 113 -10.35 7.19 -1.92
C ILE A 113 -11.17 8.28 -1.24
N SER A 114 -10.50 9.34 -0.80
CA SER A 114 -11.10 10.44 -0.06
C SER A 114 -10.66 11.79 -0.61
N THR A 115 -11.65 12.64 -0.87
CA THR A 115 -11.45 14.04 -1.25
C THR A 115 -11.83 15.00 -0.13
N LEU A 116 -12.01 14.49 1.10
CA LEU A 116 -12.50 15.26 2.25
C LEU A 116 -11.65 16.51 2.52
N VAL A 117 -10.33 16.39 2.33
CA VAL A 117 -9.38 17.48 2.57
C VAL A 117 -8.99 18.24 1.30
N GLY A 118 -9.50 17.85 0.14
CA GLY A 118 -9.22 18.48 -1.16
C GLY A 118 -9.06 17.48 -2.30
N PHE A 119 -8.69 17.99 -3.46
CA PHE A 119 -8.44 17.19 -4.66
C PHE A 119 -7.33 17.84 -5.49
N ASN A 120 -6.24 17.12 -5.75
CA ASN A 120 -5.12 17.59 -6.57
C ASN A 120 -4.69 16.59 -7.65
N MET A 121 -4.96 15.30 -7.41
CA MET A 121 -4.53 14.18 -8.25
C MET A 121 -5.68 13.19 -8.40
N GLY A 122 -5.69 12.50 -9.53
CA GLY A 122 -6.58 11.38 -9.75
C GLY A 122 -6.00 10.14 -9.12
N ILE A 123 -6.82 9.32 -8.49
CA ILE A 123 -6.40 8.04 -7.91
C ILE A 123 -7.27 6.91 -8.49
N SER A 124 -6.63 5.79 -8.82
CA SER A 124 -7.29 4.52 -9.13
C SER A 124 -6.70 3.44 -8.25
N VAL A 125 -7.55 2.61 -7.66
CA VAL A 125 -7.17 1.49 -6.79
C VAL A 125 -7.71 0.21 -7.41
N GLN A 126 -6.80 -0.70 -7.71
CA GLN A 126 -7.10 -2.02 -8.25
C GLN A 126 -6.55 -3.10 -7.31
N PRO A 127 -7.42 -3.73 -6.50
CA PRO A 127 -7.07 -4.95 -5.79
C PRO A 127 -6.74 -6.08 -6.77
N THR A 128 -5.78 -6.93 -6.40
CA THR A 128 -5.42 -8.16 -7.16
C THR A 128 -6.44 -9.27 -6.97
N ASN A 129 -7.16 -9.28 -5.85
CA ASN A 129 -8.31 -10.15 -5.64
C ASN A 129 -9.50 -9.60 -6.41
N THR A 130 -9.95 -10.30 -7.46
CA THR A 130 -11.01 -9.83 -8.36
C THR A 130 -12.39 -9.74 -7.72
N ASN A 131 -12.58 -10.32 -6.53
CA ASN A 131 -13.84 -10.19 -5.78
C ASN A 131 -13.90 -8.90 -4.97
N CYS A 132 -12.78 -8.18 -4.87
CA CYS A 132 -12.71 -6.89 -4.22
C CYS A 132 -13.08 -5.75 -5.17
N PRO A 133 -13.85 -4.75 -4.70
CA PRO A 133 -14.21 -3.59 -5.51
C PRO A 133 -13.01 -2.72 -5.92
N SER A 134 -12.87 -2.43 -7.20
CA SER A 134 -11.96 -1.36 -7.64
C SER A 134 -12.56 0.01 -7.33
N GLN A 135 -11.72 1.00 -7.07
CA GLN A 135 -12.14 2.40 -6.93
C GLN A 135 -11.44 3.28 -7.94
N ASN A 136 -12.16 4.25 -8.48
CA ASN A 136 -11.61 5.26 -9.37
C ASN A 136 -12.13 6.62 -8.91
N CYS A 137 -11.23 7.58 -8.82
CA CYS A 137 -11.51 8.98 -8.54
C CYS A 137 -10.48 9.78 -9.34
N VAL A 138 -10.61 9.70 -10.67
CA VAL A 138 -9.69 10.33 -11.62
C VAL A 138 -10.08 11.76 -11.92
N THR A 139 -11.33 12.15 -11.70
CA THR A 139 -11.80 13.53 -11.76
C THR A 139 -12.89 13.68 -10.70
N LEU A 140 -13.19 14.91 -10.25
CA LEU A 140 -14.15 15.13 -9.15
C LEU A 140 -15.54 14.52 -9.42
N ASP A 141 -15.99 14.52 -10.67
CA ASP A 141 -17.22 13.88 -11.13
C ASP A 141 -17.16 12.35 -11.16
N HIS A 142 -15.96 11.76 -11.20
CA HIS A 142 -15.73 10.32 -11.09
C HIS A 142 -15.41 9.86 -9.67
N CYS A 143 -15.42 10.74 -8.67
CA CYS A 143 -15.11 10.41 -7.28
C CYS A 143 -16.36 9.94 -6.50
N GLU A 144 -17.11 8.99 -7.06
CA GLU A 144 -18.28 8.42 -6.38
C GLU A 144 -17.84 7.75 -5.07
N GLY A 145 -18.48 8.11 -3.95
CA GLY A 145 -18.09 7.60 -2.63
C GLY A 145 -17.01 8.43 -1.93
N ALA A 146 -16.04 9.01 -2.63
CA ALA A 146 -14.95 9.75 -2.01
C ALA A 146 -15.34 11.12 -1.41
N LEU A 147 -16.61 11.50 -1.51
CA LEU A 147 -17.16 12.74 -0.98
C LEU A 147 -17.47 12.63 0.53
N PRO A 148 -17.36 13.74 1.29
CA PRO A 148 -17.53 13.78 2.75
C PRO A 148 -18.81 13.15 3.33
N GLU A 149 -19.86 13.00 2.51
CA GLU A 149 -21.19 12.63 2.96
C GLU A 149 -21.59 11.18 2.62
N ASN A 150 -20.70 10.37 2.00
CA ASN A 150 -21.06 9.01 1.60
C ASN A 150 -20.52 7.93 2.56
N PRO A 151 -21.37 7.32 3.41
CA PRO A 151 -20.97 6.28 4.36
C PRO A 151 -20.60 4.93 3.69
N ASN A 152 -20.76 4.79 2.36
CA ASN A 152 -20.45 3.57 1.61
C ASN A 152 -19.15 3.67 0.79
N SER A 153 -18.28 4.65 1.08
CA SER A 153 -17.01 4.83 0.36
C SER A 153 -16.01 3.72 0.67
N THR A 154 -15.94 3.31 1.94
CA THR A 154 -15.04 2.29 2.43
C THR A 154 -15.41 0.92 1.87
N GLN A 155 -14.46 0.33 1.15
CA GLN A 155 -14.52 -1.02 0.64
C GLN A 155 -13.69 -1.94 1.51
N THR A 156 -13.94 -3.24 1.38
CA THR A 156 -13.18 -4.26 2.11
C THR A 156 -12.65 -5.36 1.21
N CYS A 157 -11.57 -5.98 1.67
CA CYS A 157 -10.95 -7.15 1.05
C CYS A 157 -10.47 -8.12 2.13
N PRO A 158 -10.47 -9.43 1.89
CA PRO A 158 -9.86 -10.36 2.84
C PRO A 158 -8.35 -10.12 2.94
N TYR A 159 -7.88 -9.89 4.17
CA TYR A 159 -6.46 -9.72 4.48
C TYR A 159 -5.66 -10.99 4.14
N GLY A 160 -4.39 -10.82 3.74
CA GLY A 160 -3.49 -11.93 3.37
C GLY A 160 -3.79 -12.58 2.01
N THR A 161 -4.76 -12.04 1.27
CA THR A 161 -5.11 -12.58 -0.08
C THR A 161 -5.05 -11.53 -1.17
N THR A 162 -4.79 -10.27 -0.82
CA THR A 162 -4.98 -9.13 -1.70
C THR A 162 -3.77 -8.21 -1.62
N ASN A 163 -3.14 -7.98 -2.77
CA ASN A 163 -2.25 -6.85 -3.03
C ASN A 163 -3.01 -5.76 -3.79
N TYR A 164 -2.50 -4.52 -3.78
CA TYR A 164 -3.19 -3.37 -4.37
C TYR A 164 -2.28 -2.66 -5.36
N THR A 165 -2.81 -2.31 -6.53
CA THR A 165 -2.19 -1.35 -7.44
C THR A 165 -2.88 0.00 -7.27
N ILE A 166 -2.12 1.03 -6.89
CA ILE A 166 -2.59 2.39 -6.68
C ILE A 166 -1.96 3.28 -7.73
N THR A 167 -2.75 3.78 -8.68
CA THR A 167 -2.27 4.62 -9.77
C THR A 167 -2.65 6.07 -9.55
N PHE A 168 -1.67 6.95 -9.63
CA PHE A 168 -1.83 8.40 -9.50
C PHE A 168 -1.77 9.08 -10.86
N TYR A 169 -2.72 9.98 -11.13
CA TYR A 169 -2.85 10.74 -12.38
C TYR A 169 -2.75 12.24 -12.12
N SER A 170 -1.99 12.93 -12.97
CA SER A 170 -1.92 14.40 -12.99
C SER A 170 -2.76 14.97 -14.13
N PHE A 171 -3.31 16.16 -13.93
CA PHE A 171 -4.21 16.87 -14.84
C PHE A 171 -3.57 18.04 -15.58
#